data_AF-A0ABD7GNT9-F1
#
_entry.id   AF-A0ABD7GNT9-F1
#
_cell.length_a   1.000
_cell.length_b   1.000
_cell.length_c   1.000
_cell.angle_alpha   90.00
_cell.angle_beta   90.00
_cell.angle_gamma   90.00
#
_symmetry.space_group_name_H-M   'P 1'
#
loop_
_entity.id
_entity.type
_entity.pdbx_description
1 polymer ?
#
loop_
_entity_poly.entity_id
_entity_poly.type
_entity_poly.pdbx_seq_one_letter_code
_entity_poly.pdbx_strand_id
1 'polypeptide(L)' 'AMKFFAEKMKMVVEPTGCLGFAATRNLKHELKGKRIGIIISGGNVDISKYAEFLSA' A
#
# COMPACT_ATOMS: atom_id res chain seq x y z
N ALA A 1 -0.91 -1.01 -5.27
CA ALA A 1 -1.23 -0.95 -3.82
C ALA A 1 -1.37 0.50 -3.32
N MET A 2 -0.54 1.43 -3.79
CA MET A 2 -0.60 2.86 -3.46
C MET A 2 -2.01 3.47 -3.59
N LYS A 3 -2.70 3.22 -4.72
CA LYS A 3 -4.08 3.68 -4.94
C LYS A 3 -5.07 3.27 -3.85
N PHE A 4 -4.92 2.07 -3.29
CA PHE A 4 -5.77 1.63 -2.18
C PHE A 4 -5.53 2.47 -0.92
N PHE A 5 -4.26 2.73 -0.58
CA PHE A 5 -3.92 3.59 0.56
C PHE A 5 -4.46 5.01 0.37
N ALA A 6 -4.31 5.58 -0.83
CA ALA A 6 -4.83 6.90 -1.16
C ALA A 6 -6.37 6.96 -1.05
N GLU A 7 -7.06 6.08 -1.79
CA GLU A 7 -8.52 6.13 -1.94
C GLU A 7 -9.27 5.64 -0.71
N LYS A 8 -8.73 4.68 0.04
CA LYS A 8 -9.45 4.03 1.14
C LYS A 8 -8.96 4.50 2.50
N MET A 9 -7.65 4.62 2.69
CA MET A 9 -7.03 4.95 3.98
C MET A 9 -6.59 6.42 4.10
N LYS A 10 -6.60 7.18 3.00
CA LYS A 10 -6.28 8.63 2.93
C LYS A 10 -4.83 8.90 3.32
N MET A 11 -3.96 7.95 2.97
CA MET A 11 -2.52 8.00 3.25
C MET A 11 -1.73 8.11 1.95
N VAL A 12 -0.68 8.93 1.97
CA VAL A 12 0.36 8.92 0.94
C VAL A 12 1.40 7.87 1.32
N VAL A 13 1.60 6.89 0.45
CA VAL A 13 2.53 5.77 0.65
C VAL A 13 3.35 5.61 -0.61
N GLU A 14 4.67 5.51 -0.48
CA GLU A 14 5.59 5.33 -1.60
C GLU A 14 5.54 3.87 -2.10
N PRO A 15 6.10 3.56 -3.29
CA PRO A 15 6.08 2.19 -3.83
C PRO A 15 6.63 1.14 -2.87
N THR A 16 7.78 1.40 -2.24
CA THR A 16 8.42 0.49 -1.27
C THR A 16 7.60 0.33 0.01
N GLY A 17 7.00 1.42 0.51
CA GLY A 17 6.11 1.40 1.67
C GLY A 17 4.86 0.53 1.49
N CYS A 18 4.52 0.19 0.25
CA CYS A 18 3.38 -0.66 -0.07
C CYS A 18 3.69 -2.17 -0.07
N LEU A 19 4.95 -2.60 0.02
CA LEU A 19 5.35 -4.00 -0.20
C LEU A 19 4.66 -4.97 0.78
N GLY A 20 4.64 -4.63 2.07
CA GLY A 20 4.00 -5.48 3.09
C GLY A 20 2.50 -5.68 2.85
N PHE A 21 1.81 -4.61 2.46
CA PHE A 21 0.38 -4.69 2.15
C PHE A 21 0.10 -5.42 0.83
N ALA A 22 0.94 -5.22 -0.19
CA ALA A 22 0.83 -5.92 -1.45
C ALA A 22 0.98 -7.44 -1.27
N ALA A 23 1.99 -7.88 -0.51
CA ALA A 23 2.18 -9.29 -0.18
C ALA A 23 1.00 -9.86 0.62
N THR A 24 0.53 -9.13 1.64
CA THR A 24 -0.62 -9.54 2.47
C THR A 24 -1.88 -9.76 1.63
N ARG A 25 -2.12 -8.93 0.61
CA ARG A 25 -3.27 -9.09 -0.29
C ARG A 25 -3.19 -10.35 -1.14
N ASN A 26 -1.99 -10.74 -1.57
CA ASN A 26 -1.79 -11.97 -2.33
C ASN A 26 -2.02 -13.21 -1.46
N LEU A 27 -1.68 -13.13 -0.17
CA LEU A 27 -1.83 -14.22 0.81
C LEU A 27 -3.18 -14.19 1.55
N LYS A 28 -4.18 -13.43 1.07
CA LYS A 28 -5.44 -13.16 1.79
C LYS A 28 -6.17 -14.41 2.31
N HIS A 29 -6.09 -15.52 1.58
CA HIS A 29 -6.77 -16.77 1.93
C HIS A 29 -6.06 -17.48 3.09
N GLU A 30 -4.73 -17.51 3.07
CA GLU A 30 -3.88 -18.12 4.10
C GLU A 30 -3.92 -17.34 5.43
N LEU A 31 -4.17 -16.03 5.34
CA LEU A 31 -4.24 -15.13 6.48
C LEU A 31 -5.63 -15.02 7.11
N LYS A 32 -6.63 -15.77 6.59
CA LYS A 32 -8.01 -15.72 7.08
C LYS A 32 -8.07 -16.13 8.57
N GLY A 33 -8.79 -15.33 9.36
CA GLY A 33 -8.98 -15.57 10.80
C GLY A 33 -7.80 -15.18 11.69
N LYS A 34 -6.72 -14.65 11.11
CA LYS A 34 -5.56 -14.14 11.88
C LYS A 34 -5.64 -12.63 12.04
N ARG A 35 -5.00 -12.09 13.09
CA ARG A 35 -4.75 -10.66 13.26
C ARG A 35 -3.44 -10.31 12.57
N ILE A 36 -3.48 -9.42 11.58
CA ILE A 36 -2.32 -9.08 10.76
C ILE A 36 -1.91 -7.62 11.03
N GLY A 37 -0.64 -7.43 11.37
CA GLY A 37 0.01 -6.11 11.43
C GLY A 37 0.84 -5.89 10.17
N ILE A 38 0.72 -4.71 9.57
CA ILE A 38 1.47 -4.33 8.37
C ILE A 38 2.18 -3.02 8.66
N ILE A 39 3.50 -3.00 8.50
CA ILE A 39 4.30 -1.79 8.64
C ILE A 39 4.31 -1.05 7.31
N ILE A 40 3.96 0.23 7.37
CA ILE A 40 4.11 1.17 6.27
C ILE A 40 5.42 1.92 6.51
N SER A 41 6.46 1.56 5.76
CA SER A 41 7.82 2.04 6.04
C SER A 41 8.07 3.49 5.64
N GLY A 42 7.33 4.01 4.65
CA GLY A 42 7.59 5.34 4.10
C GLY A 42 6.51 5.83 3.14
N GLY A 43 6.52 7.15 2.95
CA GLY A 43 5.63 7.90 2.06
C GLY A 43 6.36 8.98 1.26
N ASN A 44 7.69 8.87 1.15
CA ASN A 44 8.53 9.87 0.51
C ASN A 44 8.58 9.60 -1.00
N VAL A 45 7.69 10.27 -1.72
CA VAL A 45 7.54 10.14 -3.16
C VAL A 45 7.37 11.52 -3.79
N ASP A 46 8.01 11.70 -4.94
CA ASP A 46 7.78 12.88 -5.77
C ASP A 46 6.30 12.96 -6.18
N ILE A 47 5.68 14.14 -6.04
CA ILE A 47 4.24 14.32 -6.24
C ILE A 47 3.83 14.05 -7.69
N SER A 48 4.66 14.44 -8.66
CA SER A 48 4.38 14.19 -10.07
C SER A 48 4.39 12.68 -10.37
N LYS A 49 5.41 11.96 -9.88
CA LYS A 49 5.45 10.49 -9.99
C LYS A 49 4.31 9.81 -9.23
N TYR A 50 3.93 10.33 -8.07
CA TYR A 50 2.81 9.79 -7.30
C TYR A 50 1.50 9.87 -8.08
N ALA A 51 1.22 11.01 -8.72
CA ALA A 51 0.04 11.17 -9.57
C ALA A 51 0.04 10.21 -10.77
N GLU A 52 1.20 9.98 -11.39
CA GLU A 52 1.38 8.98 -12.44
C GLU A 52 1.05 7.57 -11.93
N PHE A 53 1.60 7.17 -10.78
CA PHE A 53 1.32 5.87 -10.17
C PHE A 53 -0.14 5.66 -9.74
N LEU A 54 -0.89 6.73 -9.46
CA LEU A 54 -2.31 6.66 -9.10
C LEU A 54 -3.25 6.60 -10.32
N SER A 55 -2.79 7.14 -11.45
CA SER A 55 -3.54 7.21 -12.70
C SER A 55 -3.33 5.99 -13.60
N ALA A 56 -2.24 5.23 -13.40
CA ALA A 56 -2.06 3.88 -13.92
C ALA A 56 -3.06 2.87 -13.30
#